data_AF-A0A397W2A6-F1
#
_entry.id   AF-A0A397W2A6-F1
#
_cell.length_a   1.000
_cell.length_b   1.000
_cell.length_c   1.000
_cell.angle_alpha   90.00
_cell.angle_beta   90.00
_cell.angle_gamma   90.00
#
_symmetry.space_group_name_H-M   'P 1'
#
loop_
_entity.id
_entity.type
_entity.pdbx_description
1 polymer ?
#
loop_
_entity_poly.entity_id
_entity_poly.type
_entity_poly.pdbx_seq_one_letter_code
_entity_poly.pdbx_strand_id
1 'polypeptide(L)'
;MADTNSVNTGLFPLRIGQKIAVELNGRQFKTRIIQENSIPKYCCESQEISGLVENLATNAVSKLYQSIFHVASKFSGSLLLDHNKELIMQELLLNIPFHPFKIEYNNHQI
;
A
#
# COMPACT_ATOMS: atom_id res chain seq x y z
N MET A 1 30.55 -2.43 -16.26
CA MET A 1 29.09 -2.54 -16.43
C MET A 1 28.56 -3.19 -15.16
N ALA A 2 27.97 -2.39 -14.27
CA ALA A 2 27.39 -2.90 -13.03
C ALA A 2 25.87 -2.94 -13.23
N ASP A 3 25.33 -4.16 -13.14
CA ASP A 3 23.91 -4.44 -13.27
C ASP A 3 23.24 -4.08 -11.93
N THR A 4 22.84 -2.81 -11.77
CA THR A 4 22.15 -2.33 -10.56
C THR A 4 20.64 -2.43 -10.74
N ASN A 5 20.13 -3.65 -10.86
CA ASN A 5 18.73 -3.94 -10.55
C ASN A 5 18.55 -4.08 -9.03
N SER A 6 18.99 -3.08 -8.26
CA SER A 6 18.60 -2.99 -6.85
C SER A 6 17.15 -2.54 -6.83
N VAL A 7 16.22 -3.49 -6.73
CA VAL A 7 14.87 -3.18 -6.26
C VAL A 7 15.07 -2.51 -4.91
N ASN A 8 14.87 -1.20 -4.85
CA ASN A 8 14.99 -0.42 -3.64
C ASN A 8 13.84 -0.87 -2.72
N THR A 9 14.09 -1.91 -1.92
CA THR A 9 13.17 -2.43 -0.91
C THR A 9 13.17 -1.49 0.27
N GLY A 10 12.63 -0.29 0.04
CA GLY A 10 12.32 0.65 1.11
C GLY A 10 11.29 0.04 2.05
N LEU A 11 11.54 0.12 3.36
CA LEU A 11 10.52 -0.14 4.37
C LEU A 11 9.58 1.06 4.40
N PHE A 12 8.30 0.82 4.10
CA PHE A 12 7.27 1.86 4.09
C PHE A 12 6.43 1.76 5.36
N PRO A 13 6.39 2.80 6.20
CA PRO A 13 5.52 2.80 7.38
C PRO A 13 4.04 2.79 6.95
N LEU A 14 3.28 1.83 7.45
CA LEU A 14 1.83 1.78 7.28
C LEU A 14 1.16 2.33 8.54
N ARG A 15 0.28 3.33 8.39
CA ARG A 15 -0.49 3.88 9.51
C ARG A 15 -1.93 3.38 9.48
N ILE A 16 -2.39 2.82 10.59
CA ILE A 16 -3.81 2.49 10.75
C ILE A 16 -4.64 3.78 10.66
N GLY A 17 -5.73 3.74 9.91
CA GLY A 17 -6.58 4.88 9.62
C GLY A 17 -6.12 5.73 8.44
N GLN A 18 -4.93 5.50 7.87
CA GLN A 18 -4.48 6.17 6.66
C GLN A 18 -5.49 5.94 5.53
N LYS A 19 -5.85 7.02 4.84
CA LYS A 19 -6.77 7.01 3.70
C LYS A 19 -6.04 7.56 2.48
N ILE A 20 -6.18 6.86 1.38
CA ILE A 20 -5.57 7.24 0.11
C ILE A 20 -6.64 7.22 -0.96
N ALA A 21 -6.73 8.31 -1.71
CA ALA A 21 -7.68 8.45 -2.79
C ALA A 21 -6.94 8.42 -4.13
N VAL A 22 -7.41 7.60 -5.06
CA VAL A 22 -6.92 7.55 -6.43
C VAL A 22 -8.09 7.67 -7.39
N GLU A 23 -7.87 8.21 -8.57
CA GLU A 23 -8.86 8.21 -9.63
C GLU A 23 -8.55 7.10 -10.63
N LEU A 24 -9.51 6.20 -10.85
CA LEU A 24 -9.42 5.10 -11.80
C LEU A 24 -10.67 5.13 -12.68
N ASN A 25 -10.46 5.20 -14.01
CA ASN A 25 -11.55 5.25 -14.99
C ASN A 25 -12.58 6.36 -14.70
N GLY A 26 -12.11 7.57 -14.36
CA GLY A 26 -12.96 8.73 -14.04
C GLY A 26 -13.74 8.61 -12.73
N ARG A 27 -13.43 7.62 -11.87
CA ARG A 27 -14.09 7.42 -10.58
C ARG A 27 -13.05 7.40 -9.45
N GLN A 28 -13.37 8.07 -8.34
CA GLN A 28 -12.51 8.07 -7.16
C GLN A 28 -12.67 6.77 -6.36
N PHE A 29 -11.54 6.16 -6.01
CA PHE A 29 -11.42 5.02 -5.11
C PHE A 29 -10.65 5.45 -3.87
N LYS A 30 -11.22 5.23 -2.70
CA LYS A 30 -10.60 5.55 -1.41
C LYS A 30 -10.24 4.25 -0.70
N THR A 31 -8.95 4.00 -0.56
CA THR A 31 -8.45 2.87 0.24
C THR A 31 -8.13 3.34 1.64
N ARG A 32 -8.57 2.60 2.65
CA ARG A 32 -8.27 2.83 4.06
C ARG A 32 -7.53 1.65 4.64
N ILE A 33 -6.47 1.94 5.39
CA ILE A 33 -5.76 0.95 6.19
C ILE A 33 -6.52 0.79 7.50
N ILE A 34 -6.90 -0.44 7.83
CA ILE A 34 -7.57 -0.79 9.10
C ILE A 34 -6.72 -1.82 9.84
N GLN A 35 -7.02 -2.05 11.12
CA GLN A 35 -6.38 -3.07 11.93
C GLN A 35 -7.37 -4.19 12.22
N GLU A 36 -6.97 -5.43 11.96
CA GLU A 36 -7.71 -6.63 12.36
C GLU A 36 -6.69 -7.63 12.92
N ASN A 37 -6.92 -8.10 14.15
CA ASN A 37 -5.99 -9.01 14.86
C ASN A 37 -4.54 -8.51 14.87
N SER A 38 -4.35 -7.19 15.08
CA SER A 38 -3.03 -6.53 15.07
C SER A 38 -2.25 -6.58 13.75
N ILE A 39 -2.93 -6.95 12.66
CA ILE A 39 -2.37 -6.98 11.30
C ILE A 39 -3.06 -5.90 10.47
N PRO A 40 -2.32 -5.09 9.69
CA PRO A 40 -2.93 -4.13 8.79
C PRO A 40 -3.70 -4.84 7.68
N LYS A 41 -4.93 -4.39 7.44
CA LYS A 41 -5.79 -4.79 6.33
C LYS A 41 -6.21 -3.56 5.53
N TYR A 42 -6.79 -3.80 4.37
CA TYR A 42 -7.19 -2.76 3.43
C TYR A 42 -8.65 -2.92 3.06
N CYS A 43 -9.42 -1.84 3.17
CA CYS A 43 -10.73 -1.74 2.56
C CYS A 43 -10.72 -0.61 1.53
N CYS A 44 -11.39 -0.81 0.40
CA CYS A 44 -11.55 0.21 -0.62
C CYS A 44 -13.03 0.55 -0.75
N GLU A 45 -13.34 1.81 -0.98
CA GLU A 45 -14.68 2.32 -1.21
C GLU A 45 -14.68 3.26 -2.43
N SER A 46 -15.78 3.28 -3.18
CA SER A 46 -15.99 4.19 -4.30
C SER A 46 -17.44 4.64 -4.30
N GLN A 47 -17.67 5.94 -4.05
CA GLN A 47 -19.00 6.51 -3.78
C GLN A 47 -19.70 5.70 -2.66
N GLU A 48 -20.85 5.09 -2.94
CA GLU A 48 -21.62 4.29 -1.98
C GLU A 48 -21.30 2.79 -2.00
N ILE A 49 -20.33 2.36 -2.83
CA ILE A 49 -19.96 0.95 -2.97
C ILE A 49 -18.68 0.68 -2.18
N SER A 50 -18.76 -0.25 -1.24
CA SER A 50 -17.61 -0.70 -0.44
C SER A 50 -17.18 -2.10 -0.86
N GLY A 51 -15.87 -2.28 -1.01
CA GLY A 51 -15.26 -3.58 -1.22
C GLY A 51 -15.10 -4.36 0.08
N LEU A 52 -14.73 -5.63 -0.07
CA LEU A 52 -14.37 -6.48 1.07
C LEU A 52 -13.06 -6.02 1.71
N VAL A 53 -12.84 -6.46 2.95
CA VAL A 53 -11.56 -6.32 3.64
C VAL A 53 -10.57 -7.31 3.04
N GLU A 54 -9.39 -6.82 2.66
CA GLU A 54 -8.36 -7.60 1.99
C GLU A 54 -7.00 -7.49 2.69
N ASN A 55 -6.16 -8.51 2.49
CA ASN A 55 -4.80 -8.55 3.03
C ASN A 55 -3.83 -7.61 2.31
N LEU A 56 -4.15 -7.22 1.07
CA LEU A 56 -3.28 -6.40 0.21
C LEU A 56 -4.08 -5.24 -0.38
N ALA A 57 -3.49 -4.05 -0.40
CA ALA A 57 -4.07 -2.86 -1.06
C ALA A 57 -4.43 -3.13 -2.52
N THR A 58 -3.55 -3.85 -3.24
CA THR A 58 -3.80 -4.33 -4.60
C THR A 58 -5.15 -5.04 -4.72
N ASN A 59 -5.43 -5.99 -3.84
CA ASN A 59 -6.66 -6.78 -3.90
C ASN A 59 -7.88 -5.92 -3.57
N ALA A 60 -7.79 -5.07 -2.55
CA ALA A 60 -8.90 -4.19 -2.14
C ALA A 60 -9.38 -3.32 -3.31
N VAL A 61 -8.44 -2.69 -4.02
CA VAL A 61 -8.77 -1.84 -5.17
C VAL A 61 -9.18 -2.66 -6.38
N SER A 62 -8.40 -3.67 -6.76
CA SER A 62 -8.67 -4.47 -7.96
C SER A 62 -10.00 -5.21 -7.93
N LYS A 63 -10.36 -5.80 -6.78
CA LYS A 63 -11.64 -6.51 -6.64
C LYS A 63 -12.82 -5.55 -6.68
N LEU A 64 -12.73 -4.40 -6.02
CA LEU A 64 -13.78 -3.38 -6.08
C LEU A 64 -13.92 -2.78 -7.48
N TYR A 65 -12.80 -2.53 -8.15
CA TYR A 65 -12.81 -2.07 -9.54
C TYR A 65 -13.49 -3.10 -10.46
N GLN A 66 -13.14 -4.38 -10.32
CA GLN A 66 -13.76 -5.47 -11.07
C GLN A 66 -15.26 -5.58 -10.78
N SER A 67 -15.70 -5.42 -9.52
CA SER A 67 -17.13 -5.50 -9.20
C SER A 67 -17.93 -4.33 -9.78
N ILE A 68 -17.32 -3.15 -9.94
CA ILE A 68 -17.96 -1.95 -10.48
C ILE A 68 -18.00 -1.96 -12.01
N PHE A 69 -16.88 -2.28 -12.65
CA PHE A 69 -16.72 -2.14 -14.10
C PHE A 69 -16.79 -3.46 -14.85
N HIS A 70 -16.86 -4.60 -14.15
CA HIS A 70 -16.85 -5.94 -14.72
C HIS A 70 -15.59 -6.25 -15.57
N VAL A 71 -14.50 -5.52 -15.31
CA VAL A 71 -13.20 -5.71 -15.97
C VAL A 71 -12.18 -6.17 -14.94
N ALA A 72 -11.51 -7.29 -15.22
CA ALA A 72 -10.39 -7.74 -14.42
C ALA A 72 -9.18 -6.82 -14.66
N SER A 73 -8.72 -6.15 -13.62
CA SER A 73 -7.55 -5.25 -13.67
C SER A 73 -6.74 -5.40 -12.38
N LYS A 74 -5.41 -5.45 -12.50
CA LYS A 74 -4.50 -5.57 -11.36
C LYS A 74 -3.76 -4.26 -11.16
N PHE A 75 -4.09 -3.53 -10.10
CA PHE A 75 -3.43 -2.27 -9.76
C PHE A 75 -2.28 -2.52 -8.79
N SER A 76 -1.18 -1.79 -8.93
CA SER A 76 -0.05 -1.90 -8.01
C SER A 76 -0.38 -1.22 -6.68
N GLY A 77 -0.46 -1.98 -5.60
CA GLY A 77 -0.67 -1.45 -4.25
C GLY A 77 0.39 -0.43 -3.82
N SER A 78 1.67 -0.66 -4.11
CA SER A 78 2.73 0.31 -3.75
C SER A 78 2.59 1.63 -4.50
N LEU A 79 2.18 1.58 -5.77
CA LEU A 79 1.93 2.78 -6.56
C LEU A 79 0.66 3.49 -6.07
N LEU A 80 -0.39 2.74 -5.75
CA LEU A 80 -1.63 3.26 -5.18
C LEU A 80 -1.38 4.00 -3.87
N LEU A 81 -0.52 3.47 -3.01
CA LEU A 81 -0.17 4.11 -1.74
C LEU A 81 0.77 5.31 -1.91
N ASP A 82 1.13 5.68 -3.14
CA ASP A 82 2.04 6.78 -3.50
C ASP A 82 3.37 6.73 -2.71
N HIS A 83 3.84 5.52 -2.41
CA HIS A 83 5.06 5.28 -1.64
C HIS A 83 6.33 5.87 -2.29
N ASN A 84 6.27 6.23 -3.57
CA ASN A 84 7.38 6.84 -4.30
C ASN A 84 7.52 8.36 -4.05
N LYS A 85 6.61 8.99 -3.31
CA LYS A 85 6.66 10.44 -3.04
C LYS A 85 7.33 10.72 -1.69
N GLU A 86 8.49 11.36 -1.72
CA GLU A 86 9.26 11.71 -0.52
C GLU A 86 8.43 12.51 0.51
N LEU A 87 7.55 13.41 0.06
CA LEU A 87 6.69 14.19 0.95
C LEU A 87 5.74 13.30 1.77
N ILE A 88 5.15 12.28 1.13
CA ILE A 88 4.28 11.33 1.83
C ILE A 88 5.10 10.52 2.83
N MET A 89 6.30 10.10 2.45
CA MET A 89 7.22 9.42 3.37
C MET A 89 7.58 10.28 4.58
N GLN A 90 7.86 11.57 4.38
CA GLN A 90 8.16 12.51 5.47
C GLN A 90 6.95 12.66 6.41
N GLU A 91 5.74 12.81 5.89
CA GLU A 91 4.51 12.90 6.70
C GLU A 91 4.23 11.59 7.47
N LEU A 92 4.47 10.45 6.84
CA LEU A 92 4.32 9.13 7.47
C LEU A 92 5.38 8.85 8.53
N LEU A 93 6.51 9.55 8.50
CA LEU A 93 7.56 9.48 9.53
C LEU A 93 7.41 10.55 10.61
N LEU A 94 6.66 11.64 10.34
CA LEU A 94 6.45 12.73 11.28
C LEU A 94 5.79 12.24 12.59
N ASN A 95 6.39 12.56 13.74
CA ASN A 95 5.91 12.20 15.09
C ASN A 95 5.80 10.69 15.38
N ILE A 96 6.36 9.80 14.54
CA ILE A 96 6.58 8.42 14.97
C ILE A 96 7.93 8.35 15.67
N PRO A 97 8.02 7.88 16.93
CA PRO A 97 9.29 7.44 17.51
C PRO A 97 9.72 6.12 16.85
N PHE A 98 9.91 6.12 15.53
CA PHE A 98 10.35 4.94 14.79
C PHE A 98 11.87 4.88 14.85
N HIS A 99 12.39 3.87 15.55
CA HIS A 99 13.79 3.49 15.44
C HIS A 99 13.90 2.48 14.29
N PRO A 100 14.50 2.83 13.13
CA PRO A 100 14.78 1.83 12.13
C PRO A 100 15.79 0.81 12.70
N PHE A 101 15.38 -0.44 12.85
CA PHE A 101 16.32 -1.52 13.13
C PHE A 101 16.80 -2.10 11.80
N LYS A 102 18.10 -2.01 11.56
CA LYS A 102 18.77 -2.74 10.49
C LYS A 102 18.99 -4.17 10.98
N ILE A 103 18.30 -5.13 10.38
CA ILE A 103 18.60 -6.55 10.60
C ILE A 103 19.65 -6.93 9.57
N GLU A 104 20.89 -7.14 10.03
CA GLU A 104 21.93 -7.74 9.21
C GLU A 104 21.78 -9.26 9.30
N TYR A 105 21.35 -9.89 8.21
CA TYR A 105 21.55 -11.33 8.08
C TYR A 105 23.06 -11.54 7.91
N ASN A 106 23.71 -12.12 8.92
CA ASN A 106 25.02 -12.71 8.71
C ASN A 106 24.86 -13.77 7.61
N ASN A 107 25.42 -13.47 6.44
CA ASN A 107 25.73 -14.47 5.43
C ASN A 107 26.69 -15.48 6.06
N HIS A 108 26.16 -16.50 6.73
CA HIS A 108 26.91 -17.73 6.87
C HIS A 108 27.05 -18.29 5.46
N GLN A 109 28.24 -18.11 4.88
CA GLN A 109 28.66 -18.76 3.67
C GLN A 109 28.84 -20.27 3.95
N ILE A 110 28.15 -21.06 3.12
CA ILE A 110 28.27 -22.51 2.84
C ILE A 110 27.87 -23.45 3.97
#